data_AF-A0A094DZJ6-F1
#
_entry.id   AF-A0A094DZJ6-F1
#
_cell.length_a   1.000
_cell.length_b   1.000
_cell.length_c   1.000
_cell.angle_alpha   90.00
_cell.angle_beta   90.00
_cell.angle_gamma   90.00
#
_symmetry.space_group_name_H-M   'P 1'
#
loop_
_entity.id
_entity.type
_entity.pdbx_description
1 polymer ?
#
loop_
_entity_poly.entity_id
_entity_poly.type
_entity_poly.pdbx_seq_one_letter_code
_entity_poly.pdbx_strand_id
1 'polypeptide(L)'
;MSPPSEFGLTPLLLAAWNGHEAVVKLLLDADKVDAEPKNEFGRTPLLLAAENGREAVGKLLVDTCKVDADSKESYGRSSLFLATENGHKAVVKLLERK
;
A
#
# COMPACT_ATOMS: atom_id res chain seq x y z
N MET A 1 20.07 8.99 15.96
CA MET A 1 19.63 9.47 14.63
C MET A 1 19.89 8.34 13.65
N SER A 2 18.85 7.63 13.22
CA SER A 2 19.00 6.58 12.20
C SER A 2 19.27 7.25 10.84
N PRO A 3 20.17 6.71 9.99
CA PRO A 3 20.40 7.25 8.66
C PRO A 3 19.09 7.23 7.85
N PRO A 4 18.88 8.18 6.92
CA PRO A 4 17.69 8.16 6.07
C PRO A 4 17.67 6.84 5.30
N SER A 5 16.61 6.06 5.45
CA SER A 5 16.32 4.96 4.53
C SER A 5 16.26 5.57 3.13
N GLU A 6 17.19 5.19 2.25
CA GLU A 6 17.52 5.87 0.98
C GLU A 6 16.40 5.90 -0.09
N PHE A 7 15.14 5.58 0.25
CA PHE A 7 14.01 5.56 -0.68
C PHE A 7 12.71 6.17 -0.10
N GLY A 8 12.77 6.88 1.03
CA GLY A 8 11.57 7.45 1.67
C GLY A 8 10.60 6.39 2.23
N LEU A 9 11.12 5.24 2.69
CA LEU A 9 10.30 4.14 3.20
C LEU A 9 9.87 4.38 4.66
N THR A 10 8.56 4.38 4.90
CA THR A 10 7.99 4.36 6.25
C THR A 10 7.78 2.92 6.73
N PRO A 11 7.64 2.68 8.05
CA PRO A 11 7.27 1.36 8.56
C PRO A 11 5.99 0.80 7.93
N LEU A 12 5.01 1.68 7.66
CA LEU A 12 3.76 1.29 7.01
C LEU A 12 3.98 0.80 5.57
N LEU A 13 4.83 1.49 4.80
CA LEU A 13 5.20 1.07 3.45
C LEU A 13 5.89 -0.30 3.44
N LEU A 14 6.84 -0.53 4.36
CA LEU A 14 7.54 -1.81 4.50
C LEU A 14 6.60 -2.94 4.92
N ALA A 15 5.71 -2.68 5.89
CA ALA A 15 4.73 -3.67 6.33
C ALA A 15 3.75 -4.03 5.20
N ALA A 16 3.34 -3.04 4.40
CA ALA A 16 2.42 -3.27 3.28
C ALA A 16 3.07 -4.06 2.14
N TRP A 17 4.34 -3.75 1.79
CA TRP A 17 5.11 -4.53 0.83
C TRP A 17 5.22 -5.99 1.27
N ASN A 18 5.63 -6.23 2.52
CA ASN A 18 5.86 -7.59 3.02
C ASN A 18 4.57 -8.36 3.35
N GLY A 19 3.41 -7.71 3.40
CA GLY A 19 2.13 -8.34 3.72
C GLY A 19 1.90 -8.55 5.22
N HIS A 20 2.55 -7.77 6.08
CA HIS A 20 2.43 -7.88 7.53
C HIS A 20 1.15 -7.22 8.05
N GLU A 21 0.00 -7.85 7.79
CA GLU A 21 -1.34 -7.33 8.13
C GLU A 21 -1.47 -6.83 9.58
N ALA A 22 -1.04 -7.62 10.57
CA ALA A 22 -1.13 -7.23 11.98
C ALA A 22 -0.29 -5.99 12.31
N VAL A 23 0.86 -5.82 11.64
CA VAL A 23 1.73 -4.65 11.81
C VAL A 23 1.11 -3.44 11.11
N VAL A 24 0.54 -3.61 9.92
CA VAL A 24 -0.21 -2.54 9.22
C VAL A 24 -1.33 -2.04 10.11
N LYS A 25 -2.13 -2.94 10.69
CA LYS A 25 -3.22 -2.58 11.60
C LYS A 25 -2.71 -1.79 12.82
N LEU A 26 -1.69 -2.31 13.49
CA LEU A 26 -1.09 -1.64 14.66
C LEU A 26 -0.59 -0.24 14.33
N LEU A 27 0.00 -0.05 13.14
CA LEU A 27 0.48 1.26 12.69
C LEU A 27 -0.67 2.22 12.37
N LEU A 28 -1.75 1.76 11.73
CA LEU A 28 -2.92 2.58 11.40
C LEU A 28 -3.72 2.99 12.65
N ASP A 29 -3.71 2.16 13.70
CA ASP A 29 -4.38 2.45 14.98
C ASP A 29 -3.65 3.55 15.79
N ALA A 30 -2.46 3.99 15.39
CA ALA A 30 -1.72 5.05 16.06
C ALA A 30 -2.16 6.45 15.55
N ASP A 31 -2.56 7.34 16.48
CA ASP A 31 -3.14 8.69 16.27
C ASP A 31 -2.36 9.67 15.36
N LYS A 32 -1.16 9.32 14.88
CA LYS A 32 -0.27 10.21 14.12
C LYS A 32 0.33 9.59 12.86
N VAL A 33 -0.12 8.40 12.48
CA VAL A 33 0.39 7.76 11.26
C VAL A 33 -0.37 8.30 10.05
N ASP A 34 0.37 8.87 9.11
CA ASP A 34 -0.14 9.08 7.76
C ASP A 34 -0.46 7.70 7.16
N ALA A 35 -1.70 7.52 6.71
CA ALA A 35 -2.17 6.27 6.11
C ALA A 35 -1.78 6.16 4.61
N GLU A 36 -1.42 7.27 3.97
CA GLU A 36 -1.04 7.33 2.55
C GLU A 36 0.37 7.93 2.31
N PRO A 37 1.39 7.53 3.10
CA PRO A 37 2.73 8.04 2.88
C PRO A 37 3.20 7.57 1.50
N LYS A 38 3.91 8.45 0.81
CA LYS A 38 4.51 8.15 -0.49
C LYS A 38 6.01 7.99 -0.32
N ASN A 39 6.54 6.92 -0.88
CA ASN A 39 7.99 6.80 -1.05
C ASN A 39 8.46 7.68 -2.21
N GLU A 40 9.77 7.68 -2.50
CA GLU A 40 10.35 8.51 -3.56
C GLU A 40 9.83 8.20 -4.97
N PHE A 41 9.24 7.01 -5.17
CA PHE A 41 8.59 6.60 -6.41
C PHE A 41 7.09 6.95 -6.45
N GLY A 42 6.58 7.71 -5.46
CA GLY A 42 5.17 8.04 -5.35
C GLY A 42 4.29 6.86 -4.93
N ARG A 43 4.88 5.75 -4.45
CA ARG A 43 4.13 4.54 -4.08
C ARG A 43 3.57 4.66 -2.67
N THR A 44 2.27 4.43 -2.56
CA THR A 44 1.53 4.32 -1.29
C THR A 44 1.54 2.88 -0.77
N PRO A 45 1.11 2.65 0.49
CA PRO A 45 0.95 1.29 1.02
C PRO A 45 0.03 0.42 0.15
N LEU A 46 -1.04 0.99 -0.41
CA LEU A 46 -1.97 0.26 -1.27
C LEU A 46 -1.32 -0.15 -2.60
N LEU A 47 -0.53 0.74 -3.21
CA LEU A 47 0.24 0.44 -4.43
C LEU A 47 1.22 -0.71 -4.20
N LEU A 48 1.96 -0.70 -3.08
CA LEU A 48 2.90 -1.77 -2.73
C LEU A 48 2.20 -3.10 -2.42
N ALA A 49 1.08 -3.06 -1.68
CA ALA A 49 0.29 -4.25 -1.41
C ALA A 49 -0.28 -4.85 -2.69
N ALA A 50 -0.72 -4.01 -3.64
CA ALA A 50 -1.26 -4.45 -4.92
C ALA A 50 -0.20 -5.04 -5.85
N GLU A 51 0.95 -4.40 -5.96
CA GLU A 51 2.09 -4.89 -6.73
C GLU A 51 2.60 -6.25 -6.23
N ASN A 52 2.55 -6.50 -4.91
CA ASN A 52 3.07 -7.72 -4.29
C ASN A 52 1.99 -8.76 -3.94
N GLY A 53 0.74 -8.54 -4.36
CA GLY A 53 -0.35 -9.48 -4.17
C GLY A 53 -0.80 -9.68 -2.71
N ARG A 54 -0.60 -8.67 -1.86
CA ARG A 54 -0.92 -8.72 -0.43
C ARG A 54 -2.40 -8.41 -0.20
N GLU A 55 -3.27 -9.36 -0.53
CA GLU A 55 -4.74 -9.21 -0.46
C GLU A 55 -5.23 -8.73 0.91
N ALA A 56 -4.81 -9.37 2.01
CA ALA A 56 -5.30 -9.02 3.33
C ALA A 56 -4.92 -7.58 3.74
N VAL A 57 -3.69 -7.16 3.43
CA VAL A 57 -3.25 -5.78 3.62
C VAL A 57 -4.04 -4.82 2.72
N GLY A 58 -4.20 -5.14 1.44
CA GLY A 58 -4.95 -4.32 0.50
C GLY A 58 -6.39 -4.11 0.99
N LYS A 59 -7.01 -5.18 1.50
CA LYS A 59 -8.36 -5.13 2.06
C LYS A 59 -8.41 -4.25 3.30
N LEU A 60 -7.49 -4.47 4.24
CA LEU A 60 -7.39 -3.65 5.46
C LEU A 60 -7.24 -2.16 5.13
N LEU A 61 -6.39 -1.80 4.16
CA LEU A 61 -6.17 -0.40 3.76
C LEU A 61 -7.42 0.22 3.12
N VAL A 62 -8.13 -0.52 2.27
CA VAL A 62 -9.38 -0.05 1.63
C VAL A 62 -10.52 0.10 2.64
N ASP A 63 -10.64 -0.83 3.59
CA ASP A 63 -11.73 -0.84 4.57
C ASP A 63 -11.52 0.18 5.70
N THR A 64 -10.27 0.41 6.12
CA THR A 64 -9.93 1.19 7.32
C THR A 64 -9.63 2.64 7.01
N CYS A 65 -9.14 2.94 5.81
CA CYS A 65 -8.70 4.27 5.44
C CYS A 65 -9.49 4.78 4.24
N LYS A 66 -9.74 6.09 4.19
CA LYS A 66 -10.22 6.76 2.97
C LYS A 66 -9.07 6.91 1.97
N VAL A 67 -8.40 5.81 1.65
CA VAL A 67 -7.27 5.79 0.73
C VAL A 67 -7.74 6.07 -0.69
N ASP A 68 -6.98 6.88 -1.41
CA ASP A 68 -7.18 7.13 -2.83
C ASP A 68 -6.80 5.87 -3.62
N ALA A 69 -7.84 5.10 -3.94
CA ALA A 69 -7.81 3.92 -4.78
C ALA A 69 -7.10 4.12 -6.12
N ASP A 70 -7.32 5.31 -6.68
CA ASP A 70 -6.96 5.68 -8.03
C ASP A 70 -5.63 6.41 -8.06
N SER A 71 -4.98 6.55 -6.89
CA SER A 71 -3.65 7.10 -6.78
C SER A 71 -2.67 6.34 -7.66
N LYS A 72 -1.79 7.10 -8.30
CA LYS A 72 -0.79 6.60 -9.24
C LYS A 72 0.59 6.90 -8.70
N GLU A 73 1.47 5.92 -8.85
CA GLU A 73 2.90 6.15 -8.63
C GLU A 73 3.51 6.99 -9.76
N SER A 74 4.78 7.38 -9.65
CA SER A 74 5.46 8.31 -10.55
C SER A 74 5.45 7.92 -12.04
N TYR A 75 5.34 6.64 -12.40
CA TYR A 75 5.17 6.16 -13.78
C TYR A 75 3.70 6.10 -14.23
N GLY A 76 2.76 6.62 -13.43
CA GLY A 76 1.34 6.70 -13.76
C GLY A 76 0.56 5.40 -13.54
N ARG A 77 1.15 4.39 -12.88
CA ARG A 77 0.49 3.09 -12.64
C ARG A 77 -0.34 3.15 -11.35
N SER A 78 -1.58 2.67 -11.43
CA SER A 78 -2.45 2.54 -10.27
C SER A 78 -2.28 1.19 -9.58
N SER A 79 -2.87 1.03 -8.39
CA SER A 79 -2.90 -0.25 -7.67
C SER A 79 -3.52 -1.36 -8.53
N LEU A 80 -4.61 -1.06 -9.25
CA LEU A 80 -5.26 -2.01 -10.16
C LEU A 80 -4.35 -2.41 -11.33
N PHE A 81 -3.62 -1.45 -11.91
CA PHE A 81 -2.67 -1.72 -12.98
C PHE A 81 -1.58 -2.68 -12.50
N LEU A 82 -0.93 -2.39 -11.37
CA LEU A 82 0.17 -3.21 -10.83
C LEU A 82 -0.30 -4.62 -10.45
N ALA A 83 -1.46 -4.75 -9.81
CA ALA A 83 -2.05 -6.05 -9.48
C ALA A 83 -2.38 -6.87 -10.74
N THR A 84 -2.84 -6.21 -11.82
CA THR A 84 -3.16 -6.87 -13.09
C THR A 84 -1.89 -7.28 -13.83
N GLU A 85 -0.90 -6.39 -13.92
CA GLU A 85 0.42 -6.64 -14.54
C GLU A 85 1.11 -7.87 -13.91
N ASN A 86 1.05 -7.98 -12.59
CA ASN A 86 1.65 -9.09 -11.84
C ASN A 86 0.72 -10.31 -11.64
N GLY A 87 -0.50 -10.30 -12.18
CA GLY A 87 -1.42 -11.44 -12.13
C GLY A 87 -2.02 -11.74 -10.76
N HIS A 88 -2.07 -10.76 -9.85
CA HIS A 88 -2.62 -10.88 -8.50
C HIS A 88 -4.16 -10.82 -8.49
N LYS A 89 -4.79 -11.87 -9.02
CA LYS A 89 -6.25 -11.97 -9.24
C LYS A 89 -7.12 -11.63 -8.02
N ALA A 90 -6.68 -12.00 -6.82
CA ALA A 90 -7.46 -11.73 -5.61
C ALA A 90 -7.46 -10.23 -5.27
N VAL A 91 -6.31 -9.56 -5.44
CA VAL A 91 -6.21 -8.10 -5.28
C VAL A 91 -6.95 -7.35 -6.39
N VAL A 92 -6.90 -7.82 -7.64
CA VAL A 92 -7.69 -7.25 -8.73
C VAL A 92 -9.17 -7.26 -8.37
N LYS A 93 -9.71 -8.42 -7.96
CA LYS A 93 -11.12 -8.54 -7.54
C LYS A 93 -11.45 -7.63 -6.35
N LEU A 94 -10.53 -7.45 -5.40
CA LEU A 94 -10.73 -6.54 -4.28
C LEU A 94 -10.83 -5.08 -4.77
N LEU A 95 -9.94 -4.67 -5.68
CA LEU A 95 -9.86 -3.29 -6.17
C LEU A 95 -10.96 -2.94 -7.19
N GLU A 96 -11.53 -3.92 -7.89
CA GLU A 96 -12.70 -3.74 -8.77
C GLU A 96 -14.01 -3.59 -8.00
N ARG A 97 -14.07 -4.03 -6.73
CA ARG A 97 -15.27 -4.04 -5.89
C ARG A 97 -15.47 -2.78 -5.04
N LYS A 98 -14.66 -1.74 -5.28
CA LYS A 98 -14.72 -0.49 -4.53
C LYS A 98 -16.09 0.19 -4.61
#